data_AF-A0A525I939-F1
#
_entry.id   AF-A0A525I939-F1
#
_cell.length_a   1.000
_cell.length_b   1.000
_cell.length_c   1.000
_cell.angle_alpha   90.00
_cell.angle_beta   90.00
_cell.angle_gamma   90.00
#
_symmetry.space_group_name_H-M   'P 1'
#
loop_
_entity.id
_entity.type
_entity.pdbx_description
1 polymer ?
#
loop_
_entity_poly.entity_id
_entity_poly.type
_entity_poly.pdbx_seq_one_letter_code
_entity_poly.pdbx_strand_id
1 'polypeptide(L)'
;MGPIRNMRVCKYPNPAQDTAAFSQAAVAVKAPKVLKSLSRKLGDFRLQRGPKFGRGELDAAFQAMGTLRADGLAVAGESFFDSWRQKIVALASRFKIPAAYAWRENVALGGLLSYGTSLTDSYRRAGIYTGRVLKGEKPSDLPVMQPTRFELAINLKTAATLGVTVRPILLTRADEVIE
;
A
#
# COMPACT_ATOMS: atom_id res chain seq x y z
N MET A 1 -29.19 -30.32 21.49
CA MET A 1 -28.84 -29.60 22.73
C MET A 1 -27.45 -30.08 23.15
N GLY A 2 -26.45 -29.23 22.98
CA GLY A 2 -25.03 -29.48 23.29
C GLY A 2 -24.26 -28.17 23.10
N PRO A 3 -23.56 -27.63 24.11
CA PRO A 3 -23.20 -26.21 24.13
C PRO A 3 -21.79 -25.92 23.56
N ILE A 4 -21.72 -24.97 22.63
CA ILE A 4 -20.46 -24.41 22.11
C ILE A 4 -19.93 -23.40 23.15
N ARG A 5 -19.11 -23.87 24.09
CA ARG A 5 -18.36 -23.00 25.01
C ARG A 5 -17.09 -22.48 24.32
N ASN A 6 -16.86 -21.18 24.49
CA ASN A 6 -15.61 -20.44 24.23
C ASN A 6 -15.34 -19.97 22.80
N MET A 7 -16.20 -19.10 22.28
CA MET A 7 -15.79 -18.12 21.27
C MET A 7 -15.40 -16.81 21.99
N ARG A 8 -14.10 -16.62 22.24
CA ARG A 8 -13.58 -15.32 22.66
C ARG A 8 -13.76 -14.34 21.49
N VAL A 9 -14.69 -13.41 21.64
CA VAL A 9 -14.79 -12.24 20.75
C VAL A 9 -13.46 -11.49 20.87
N CYS A 10 -12.68 -11.45 19.79
CA CYS A 10 -11.52 -10.55 19.70
C CYS A 10 -12.04 -9.13 19.90
N LYS A 11 -11.73 -8.54 21.06
CA LYS A 11 -11.92 -7.10 21.31
C LYS A 11 -11.15 -6.33 20.23
N TYR A 12 -11.84 -5.56 19.41
CA TYR A 12 -11.24 -4.54 18.57
C TYR A 12 -10.60 -3.49 19.50
N PRO A 13 -9.28 -3.20 19.40
CA PRO A 13 -8.65 -2.17 20.21
C PRO A 13 -9.22 -0.79 19.87
N ASN A 14 -9.39 0.05 20.89
CA ASN A 14 -9.87 1.43 20.77
C ASN A 14 -8.89 2.29 19.96
N PRO A 15 -9.26 2.79 18.76
CA PRO A 15 -8.34 3.52 17.89
C PRO A 15 -7.95 4.91 18.43
N ALA A 16 -8.58 5.39 19.51
CA ALA A 16 -8.25 6.68 20.11
C ALA A 16 -7.09 6.64 21.10
N GLN A 17 -6.67 5.46 21.59
CA GLN A 17 -5.75 5.36 22.72
C GLN A 17 -4.40 4.66 22.42
N ASP A 18 -4.27 3.96 21.29
CA ASP A 18 -3.05 3.19 20.93
C ASP A 18 -2.42 3.62 19.59
N THR A 19 -2.40 4.92 19.30
CA THR A 19 -1.79 5.47 18.07
C THR A 19 -0.25 5.41 18.05
N ALA A 20 0.40 5.12 19.18
CA ALA A 20 1.86 5.10 19.27
C ALA A 20 2.53 3.79 18.83
N ALA A 21 1.77 2.69 18.71
CA ALA A 21 2.34 1.36 18.49
C ALA A 21 2.12 0.77 17.08
N PHE A 22 1.16 1.29 16.30
CA PHE A 22 0.58 0.45 15.24
C PHE A 22 1.16 0.53 13.83
N SER A 23 1.72 1.64 13.33
CA SER A 23 2.11 1.62 11.92
C SER A 23 3.03 2.77 11.53
N GLN A 24 4.26 2.42 11.12
CA GLN A 24 5.20 3.30 10.41
C GLN A 24 6.16 2.46 9.55
N ALA A 25 5.67 1.42 8.89
CA ALA A 25 6.54 0.54 8.12
C ALA A 25 6.39 0.83 6.62
N ALA A 26 7.16 1.80 6.11
CA ALA A 26 7.57 1.69 4.71
C ALA A 26 8.71 0.66 4.67
N VAL A 27 8.59 -0.32 3.80
CA VAL A 27 9.56 -1.41 3.74
C VAL A 27 10.49 -1.15 2.56
N ALA A 28 11.77 -0.95 2.88
CA ALA A 28 12.81 -0.91 1.86
C ALA A 28 13.08 -2.35 1.41
N VAL A 29 13.03 -2.54 0.10
CA VAL A 29 13.20 -3.84 -0.53
C VAL A 29 14.55 -3.85 -1.24
N LYS A 30 15.36 -4.86 -0.93
CA LYS A 30 16.60 -5.15 -1.64
C LYS A 30 16.43 -6.47 -2.40
N ALA A 31 16.67 -6.44 -3.71
CA ALA A 31 16.58 -7.58 -4.61
C ALA A 31 17.95 -7.82 -5.27
N PRO A 32 18.49 -9.06 -5.29
CA PRO A 32 19.74 -9.33 -6.00
C PRO A 32 19.60 -9.03 -7.50
N LYS A 33 20.67 -8.51 -8.11
CA LYS A 33 20.74 -7.99 -9.49
C LYS A 33 20.39 -8.97 -10.63
N VAL A 34 19.95 -10.20 -10.34
CA VAL A 34 19.70 -11.24 -11.35
C VAL A 34 18.30 -11.84 -11.14
N LEU A 35 17.31 -11.30 -11.85
CA LEU A 35 15.95 -11.86 -11.89
C LEU A 35 15.40 -11.88 -13.33
N LYS A 36 16.09 -12.62 -14.21
CA LYS A 36 15.44 -13.26 -15.36
C LYS A 36 14.92 -14.62 -14.90
N SER A 37 13.63 -14.85 -15.12
CA SER A 37 12.84 -16.05 -14.81
C SER A 37 12.27 -16.13 -13.38
N LEU A 38 10.94 -16.04 -13.33
CA LEU A 38 10.10 -16.08 -12.13
C LEU A 38 10.04 -17.48 -11.49
N SER A 39 9.59 -17.51 -10.23
CA SER A 39 8.60 -18.49 -9.71
C SER A 39 9.05 -19.80 -9.03
N ARG A 40 10.06 -19.80 -8.15
CA ARG A 40 10.09 -20.85 -7.10
C ARG A 40 10.79 -20.56 -5.77
N LYS A 41 11.41 -19.39 -5.59
CA LYS A 41 12.02 -18.99 -4.31
C LYS A 41 11.73 -17.51 -4.06
N LEU A 42 10.79 -17.20 -3.15
CA LEU A 42 10.80 -15.94 -2.41
C LEU A 42 11.93 -15.98 -1.35
N GLY A 43 13.13 -16.38 -1.77
CA GLY A 43 14.34 -16.41 -0.95
C GLY A 43 15.16 -15.19 -1.31
N ASP A 44 15.44 -14.35 -0.30
CA ASP A 44 16.28 -13.14 -0.33
C ASP A 44 15.66 -11.80 -0.70
N PHE A 45 14.34 -11.63 -0.55
CA PHE A 45 13.81 -10.28 -0.27
C PHE A 45 14.17 -9.91 1.17
N ARG A 46 15.27 -9.18 1.37
CA ARG A 46 15.55 -8.58 2.69
C ARG A 46 14.64 -7.38 2.87
N LEU A 47 13.57 -7.58 3.63
CA LEU A 47 12.78 -6.50 4.18
C LEU A 47 13.66 -5.77 5.19
N GLN A 48 14.15 -4.60 4.82
CA GLN A 48 14.81 -3.72 5.77
C GLN A 48 13.73 -2.81 6.33
N ARG A 49 13.62 -2.78 7.65
CA ARG A 49 12.78 -1.77 8.31
C ARG A 49 13.35 -0.41 7.91
N GLY A 50 12.54 0.34 7.16
CA GLY A 50 12.94 1.67 6.73
C GLY A 50 13.17 2.61 7.93
N PRO A 51 13.80 3.76 7.70
CA PRO A 51 13.95 4.79 8.72
C PRO A 51 12.58 5.18 9.28
N LYS A 52 12.53 5.65 10.53
CA LYS A 52 11.28 6.19 11.07
C LYS A 52 10.84 7.37 10.21
N PHE A 53 9.57 7.40 9.87
CA PHE A 53 8.99 8.46 9.06
C PHE A 53 8.21 9.40 9.98
N GLY A 54 8.92 10.32 10.64
CA GLY A 54 8.32 11.45 11.38
C GLY A 54 8.06 12.67 10.47
N ARG A 55 7.27 13.64 10.97
CA ARG A 55 6.84 14.86 10.22
C ARG A 55 7.99 15.76 9.68
N GLY A 56 9.24 15.51 10.04
CA GLY A 56 10.43 16.18 9.48
C GLY A 56 11.51 15.22 8.95
N GLU A 57 11.29 13.90 9.03
CA GLU A 57 12.34 12.90 8.83
C GLU A 57 12.28 12.22 7.44
N LEU A 58 11.23 12.50 6.65
CA LEU A 58 11.05 11.93 5.30
C LEU A 58 12.27 12.16 4.40
N ASP A 59 12.78 13.39 4.35
CA ASP A 59 13.94 13.72 3.51
C ASP A 59 15.19 12.94 3.97
N ALA A 60 15.45 12.89 5.27
CA ALA A 60 16.56 12.13 5.86
C ALA A 60 16.40 10.62 5.64
N ALA A 61 15.17 10.12 5.69
CA ALA A 61 14.87 8.71 5.45
C ALA A 61 15.19 8.31 4.00
N PHE A 62 14.80 9.15 3.02
CA PHE A 62 15.12 8.92 1.62
C PHE A 62 16.62 9.05 1.32
N GLN A 63 17.33 9.97 1.98
CA GLN A 63 18.78 10.04 1.91
C GLN A 63 19.44 8.76 2.46
N ALA A 64 18.99 8.26 3.61
CA ALA A 64 19.50 7.03 4.21
C ALA A 64 19.25 5.79 3.33
N MET A 65 18.14 5.74 2.59
CA MET A 65 17.85 4.65 1.65
C MET A 65 18.88 4.57 0.51
N GLY A 66 19.42 5.71 0.06
CA GLY A 66 20.53 5.73 -0.90
C GLY A 66 21.77 5.00 -0.36
N THR A 67 22.06 5.17 0.94
CA THR A 67 23.17 4.48 1.62
C THR A 67 22.93 2.97 1.77
N LEU A 68 21.67 2.56 1.98
CA LEU A 68 21.30 1.15 2.15
C LEU A 68 21.34 0.34 0.83
N ARG A 69 21.45 1.03 -0.32
CA ARG A 69 21.33 0.45 -1.67
C ARG A 69 20.05 -0.40 -1.77
N ALA A 70 18.93 0.18 -1.38
CA ALA A 70 17.62 -0.43 -1.61
C ALA A 70 17.31 -0.43 -3.11
N ASP A 71 16.76 -1.52 -3.62
CA ASP A 71 16.38 -1.66 -5.04
C ASP A 71 14.94 -1.19 -5.28
N GLY A 72 14.17 -1.00 -4.21
CA GLY A 72 12.86 -0.37 -4.26
C GLY A 72 12.26 -0.09 -2.90
N LEU A 73 11.10 0.57 -2.92
CA LEU A 73 10.33 0.98 -1.74
C LEU A 73 8.90 0.45 -1.85
N ALA A 74 8.40 -0.17 -0.79
CA ALA A 74 6.96 -0.47 -0.65
C ALA A 74 6.35 0.49 0.37
N VAL A 75 5.37 1.27 -0.06
CA VAL A 75 4.64 2.24 0.78
C VAL A 75 3.29 1.67 1.15
N ALA A 76 3.07 1.48 2.45
CA ALA A 76 1.83 0.94 2.99
C ALA A 76 0.67 1.96 2.92
N GLY A 77 -0.56 1.45 2.93
CA GLY A 77 -1.78 2.25 2.90
C GLY A 77 -2.19 2.76 4.28
N GLU A 78 -1.25 3.43 4.95
CA GLU A 78 -1.47 3.98 6.29
C GLU A 78 -1.79 5.48 6.19
N SER A 79 -2.68 5.99 7.06
CA SER A 79 -3.12 7.39 7.03
C SER A 79 -1.97 8.39 7.03
N PHE A 80 -0.86 8.06 7.69
CA PHE A 80 0.35 8.86 7.67
C PHE A 80 0.91 8.99 6.24
N PHE A 81 1.11 7.90 5.51
CA PHE A 81 1.63 7.98 4.14
C PHE A 81 0.63 8.63 3.19
N ASP A 82 -0.66 8.47 3.44
CA ASP A 82 -1.72 9.10 2.66
C ASP A 82 -1.71 10.62 2.75
N SER A 83 -1.58 11.18 3.95
CA SER A 83 -1.49 12.63 4.14
C SER A 83 -0.25 13.25 3.48
N TRP A 84 0.81 12.46 3.26
CA TRP A 84 2.08 12.91 2.72
C TRP A 84 2.38 12.37 1.32
N ARG A 85 1.38 11.81 0.62
CA ARG A 85 1.56 11.13 -0.67
C ARG A 85 2.34 11.93 -1.71
N GLN A 86 2.02 13.22 -1.86
CA GLN A 86 2.69 14.09 -2.82
C GLN A 86 4.18 14.21 -2.51
N LYS A 87 4.53 14.41 -1.24
CA LYS A 87 5.93 14.50 -0.79
C LYS A 87 6.67 13.18 -0.99
N ILE A 88 6.03 12.05 -0.67
CA ILE A 88 6.64 10.71 -0.82
C ILE A 88 6.90 10.40 -2.30
N VAL A 89 5.93 10.65 -3.18
CA VAL A 89 6.08 10.45 -4.63
C VAL A 89 7.19 11.35 -5.19
N ALA A 90 7.22 12.63 -4.79
CA ALA A 90 8.26 13.56 -5.19
C ALA A 90 9.66 13.10 -4.73
N LEU A 91 9.79 12.63 -3.49
CA LEU A 91 11.05 12.10 -2.96
C LEU A 91 11.48 10.82 -3.69
N ALA A 92 10.56 9.88 -3.93
CA ALA A 92 10.86 8.66 -4.68
C ALA A 92 11.39 8.98 -6.09
N SER A 93 10.77 9.94 -6.78
CA SER A 93 11.24 10.43 -8.08
C SER A 93 12.61 11.11 -7.98
N ARG A 94 12.80 12.04 -7.03
CA ARG A 94 14.06 12.77 -6.81
C ARG A 94 15.25 11.85 -6.54
N PHE A 95 15.05 10.83 -5.71
CA PHE A 95 16.09 9.85 -5.35
C PHE A 95 16.16 8.66 -6.33
N LYS A 96 15.35 8.67 -7.39
CA LYS A 96 15.26 7.60 -8.41
C LYS A 96 15.03 6.21 -7.80
N ILE A 97 14.16 6.14 -6.78
CA ILE A 97 13.82 4.89 -6.10
C ILE A 97 12.52 4.34 -6.70
N PRO A 98 12.54 3.14 -7.31
CA PRO A 98 11.32 2.46 -7.73
C PRO A 98 10.41 2.19 -6.53
N ALA A 99 9.18 2.72 -6.56
CA ALA A 99 8.27 2.62 -5.43
C ALA A 99 6.92 1.98 -5.83
N ALA A 100 6.48 1.00 -5.04
CA ALA A 100 5.16 0.41 -5.12
C ALA A 100 4.28 0.95 -3.99
N TYR A 101 3.05 1.35 -4.31
CA TYR A 101 2.13 2.00 -3.39
C TYR A 101 0.88 1.15 -3.15
N ALA A 102 0.24 1.34 -2.00
CA ALA A 102 -1.06 0.72 -1.71
C ALA A 102 -2.21 1.31 -2.53
N TRP A 103 -2.13 2.59 -2.91
CA TRP A 103 -3.24 3.31 -3.52
C TRP A 103 -2.92 3.87 -4.91
N ARG A 104 -3.88 3.78 -5.82
CA ARG A 104 -3.84 4.26 -7.21
C ARG A 104 -3.59 5.76 -7.31
N GLU A 105 -4.04 6.52 -6.33
CA GLU A 105 -3.85 7.96 -6.21
C GLU A 105 -2.37 8.35 -6.17
N ASN A 106 -1.48 7.48 -5.68
CA ASN A 106 -0.04 7.73 -5.71
C ASN A 106 0.53 7.64 -7.14
N VAL A 107 0.01 6.72 -7.96
CA VAL A 107 0.41 6.53 -9.36
C VAL A 107 -0.06 7.71 -10.21
N ALA A 108 -1.28 8.20 -9.94
CA ALA A 108 -1.80 9.42 -10.56
C ALA A 108 -0.95 10.68 -10.26
N LEU A 109 -0.24 10.70 -9.13
CA LEU A 109 0.71 11.76 -8.77
C LEU A 109 2.11 11.58 -9.39
N GLY A 110 2.31 10.56 -10.23
CA GLY A 110 3.61 10.24 -10.85
C GLY A 110 4.39 9.12 -10.15
N GLY A 111 3.78 8.41 -9.21
CA GLY A 111 4.35 7.19 -8.64
C GLY A 111 4.46 6.07 -9.68
N LEU A 112 5.35 5.09 -9.46
CA LEU A 112 5.63 4.04 -10.44
C LEU A 112 4.47 3.05 -10.62
N LEU A 113 4.01 2.41 -9.54
CA LEU A 113 2.89 1.47 -9.60
C LEU A 113 2.17 1.34 -8.27
N SER A 114 0.93 0.89 -8.31
CA SER A 114 0.16 0.54 -7.12
C SER A 114 -0.60 -0.74 -7.33
N TYR A 115 -0.75 -1.50 -6.24
CA TYR A 115 -1.68 -2.62 -6.21
C TYR A 115 -2.39 -2.64 -4.86
N GLY A 116 -3.70 -2.42 -4.88
CA GLY A 116 -4.49 -2.37 -3.65
C GLY A 116 -5.98 -2.22 -3.92
N THR A 117 -6.75 -2.03 -2.85
CA THR A 117 -8.20 -1.92 -2.95
C THR A 117 -8.62 -0.61 -3.58
N SER A 118 -9.67 -0.65 -4.39
CA SER A 118 -10.24 0.56 -4.98
C SER A 118 -10.85 1.42 -3.88
N LEU A 119 -10.25 2.58 -3.60
CA LEU A 119 -10.77 3.51 -2.60
C LEU A 119 -12.16 4.01 -2.99
N THR A 120 -12.39 4.28 -4.28
CA THR A 120 -13.70 4.70 -4.79
C THR A 120 -14.78 3.64 -4.58
N ASP A 121 -14.51 2.36 -4.88
CA ASP A 121 -15.46 1.26 -4.59
C ASP A 121 -15.68 1.11 -3.08
N SER A 122 -14.62 1.21 -2.29
CA SER A 122 -14.68 1.10 -0.83
C SER A 122 -15.56 2.20 -0.22
N TYR A 123 -15.39 3.46 -0.62
CA TYR A 123 -16.21 4.57 -0.15
C TYR A 123 -17.67 4.47 -0.62
N ARG A 124 -17.91 4.02 -1.85
CA ARG A 124 -19.28 3.76 -2.34
C ARG A 124 -19.97 2.70 -1.51
N ARG A 125 -19.29 1.59 -1.19
CA ARG A 125 -19.83 0.52 -0.33
C ARG A 125 -20.09 1.01 1.09
N ALA A 126 -19.17 1.81 1.64
CA ALA A 126 -19.37 2.44 2.94
C ALA A 126 -20.62 3.35 2.94
N GLY A 127 -20.83 4.15 1.90
CA GLY A 127 -22.02 4.98 1.77
C GLY A 127 -23.33 4.17 1.73
N ILE A 128 -23.36 3.08 0.97
CA ILE A 128 -24.51 2.16 0.94
C ILE A 128 -24.74 1.54 2.33
N TYR A 129 -23.67 1.11 2.99
CA TYR A 129 -23.73 0.52 4.33
C TYR A 129 -24.28 1.51 5.37
N THR A 130 -23.79 2.75 5.36
CA THR A 130 -24.32 3.83 6.19
C THR A 130 -25.79 4.11 5.88
N GLY A 131 -26.18 4.12 4.60
CA GLY A 131 -27.58 4.29 4.20
C GLY A 131 -28.51 3.22 4.75
N ARG A 132 -28.04 1.98 4.91
CA ARG A 132 -28.80 0.89 5.55
C ARG A 132 -28.99 1.12 7.05
N VAL A 133 -27.94 1.55 7.74
CA VAL A 133 -28.02 1.93 9.16
C VAL A 133 -28.98 3.09 9.37
N LEU A 134 -28.91 4.12 8.52
CA LEU A 134 -29.81 5.28 8.58
C LEU A 134 -31.28 4.92 8.28
N LYS A 135 -31.54 3.81 7.56
CA LYS A 135 -32.88 3.24 7.34
C LYS A 135 -33.38 2.38 8.50
N GLY A 136 -32.59 2.19 9.55
CA GLY A 136 -32.97 1.47 10.76
C GLY A 136 -32.46 0.03 10.85
N GLU A 137 -31.62 -0.43 9.92
CA GLU A 137 -30.95 -1.72 10.08
C GLU A 137 -29.94 -1.66 11.25
N LYS A 138 -29.96 -2.67 12.13
CA LYS A 138 -29.08 -2.71 13.30
C LYS A 138 -27.65 -3.03 12.87
N PRO A 139 -26.63 -2.26 13.30
CA PRO A 139 -25.23 -2.55 12.97
C PRO A 139 -24.76 -3.95 13.41
N SER A 140 -25.38 -4.56 14.43
CA SER A 140 -25.09 -5.91 14.89
C SER A 140 -25.45 -7.01 13.88
N ASP A 141 -26.41 -6.72 13.00
CA ASP A 141 -26.98 -7.69 12.06
C ASP A 141 -26.37 -7.53 10.66
N LEU A 142 -25.60 -6.46 10.47
CA LEU A 142 -24.91 -6.18 9.22
C LEU A 142 -23.56 -6.92 9.17
N PRO A 143 -23.26 -7.63 8.06
CA PRO A 143 -22.01 -8.37 7.93
C PRO A 143 -20.83 -7.44 7.72
N VAL A 144 -19.65 -7.84 8.20
CA VAL A 144 -18.39 -7.16 7.90
C VAL A 144 -18.11 -7.26 6.40
N MET A 145 -18.06 -6.11 5.73
CA MET A 145 -17.81 -6.03 4.29
C MET A 145 -16.31 -6.10 4.02
N GLN A 146 -15.89 -7.06 3.19
CA GLN A 146 -14.54 -7.08 2.64
C GLN A 146 -14.46 -6.37 1.28
N PRO A 147 -13.33 -5.73 0.96
CA PRO A 147 -13.10 -5.18 -0.37
C PRO A 147 -13.16 -6.28 -1.43
N THR A 148 -13.94 -6.04 -2.49
CA THR A 148 -14.09 -6.99 -3.60
C THR A 148 -13.33 -6.58 -4.85
N ARG A 149 -12.90 -5.31 -4.92
CA ARG A 149 -12.23 -4.73 -6.08
C ARG A 149 -10.82 -4.30 -5.71
N PHE A 150 -9.87 -4.88 -6.42
CA PHE A 150 -8.46 -4.50 -6.38
C PHE A 150 -8.09 -3.91 -7.74
N GLU A 151 -7.19 -2.93 -7.73
CA GLU A 151 -6.75 -2.23 -8.92
C GLU A 151 -5.22 -2.27 -9.00
N LEU A 152 -4.71 -2.71 -10.15
CA LEU A 152 -3.31 -2.58 -10.54
C LEU A 152 -3.16 -1.37 -11.47
N ALA A 153 -2.49 -0.31 -10.98
CA ALA A 153 -2.17 0.86 -11.79
C ALA A 153 -0.66 0.96 -12.01
N ILE A 154 -0.24 1.26 -13.25
CA ILE A 154 1.18 1.33 -13.64
C ILE A 154 1.42 2.63 -14.42
N ASN A 155 2.47 3.36 -14.06
CA ASN A 155 2.92 4.56 -14.78
C ASN A 155 4.15 4.25 -15.65
N LEU A 156 3.93 4.22 -16.97
CA LEU A 156 4.97 3.92 -17.96
C LEU A 156 5.99 5.05 -18.09
N LYS A 157 5.58 6.30 -17.95
CA LYS A 157 6.48 7.46 -17.98
C LYS A 157 7.47 7.43 -16.82
N THR A 158 6.99 7.10 -15.63
CA THR A 158 7.84 6.95 -14.44
C THR A 158 8.73 5.71 -14.59
N ALA A 159 8.21 4.60 -15.12
CA ALA A 159 9.01 3.41 -15.38
C ALA A 159 10.18 3.70 -16.35
N ALA A 160 9.93 4.42 -17.45
CA ALA A 160 10.96 4.83 -18.40
C ALA A 160 12.01 5.74 -17.75
N THR A 161 11.58 6.72 -16.95
CA THR A 161 12.48 7.64 -16.22
C THR A 161 13.39 6.92 -15.22
N LEU A 162 12.87 5.86 -14.59
CA LEU A 162 13.59 5.02 -13.63
C LEU A 162 14.41 3.90 -14.31
N GLY A 163 14.31 3.73 -15.63
CA GLY A 163 14.96 2.63 -16.36
C GLY A 163 14.39 1.25 -16.04
N VAL A 164 13.14 1.18 -15.55
CA VAL A 164 12.46 -0.07 -15.20
C VAL A 164 11.69 -0.59 -16.40
N THR A 165 12.04 -1.78 -16.89
CA THR A 165 11.29 -2.44 -17.96
C THR A 165 10.07 -3.16 -17.38
N VAL A 166 8.88 -2.65 -17.67
CA VAL A 166 7.62 -3.33 -17.31
C VAL A 166 7.33 -4.44 -18.32
N ARG A 167 7.09 -5.66 -17.82
CA ARG A 167 6.80 -6.81 -18.69
C ARG A 167 5.41 -6.69 -19.31
N PRO A 168 5.20 -7.06 -20.59
CA PRO A 168 3.89 -6.99 -21.24
C PRO A 168 2.78 -7.71 -20.48
N ILE A 169 3.07 -8.86 -19.86
CA ILE A 169 2.09 -9.61 -19.06
C ILE A 169 1.53 -8.82 -17.86
N LEU A 170 2.30 -7.87 -17.31
CA LEU A 170 1.83 -6.99 -16.24
C LEU A 170 0.97 -5.88 -16.79
N LEU A 171 1.29 -5.35 -17.98
CA LEU A 171 0.51 -4.32 -18.65
C LEU A 171 -0.86 -4.85 -19.08
N THR A 172 -0.93 -6.09 -19.57
CA THR A 172 -2.21 -6.74 -19.94
C THR A 172 -3.10 -6.99 -18.71
N ARG A 173 -2.52 -7.09 -17.51
CA ARG A 173 -3.25 -7.30 -16.26
C ARG A 173 -3.50 -6.01 -15.49
N ALA A 174 -2.93 -4.89 -15.91
CA ALA A 174 -3.13 -3.63 -15.26
C ALA A 174 -4.54 -3.13 -15.57
N ASP A 175 -5.28 -2.75 -14.53
CA ASP A 175 -6.58 -2.10 -14.67
C ASP A 175 -6.41 -0.68 -15.23
N GLU A 176 -5.26 -0.05 -14.96
CA GLU A 176 -4.93 1.27 -15.45
C GLU A 176 -3.44 1.39 -15.82
N VAL A 177 -3.20 2.01 -16.96
CA VAL A 177 -1.85 2.36 -17.44
C VAL A 177 -1.82 3.86 -17.72
N ILE A 178 -0.85 4.55 -17.10
CA ILE A 178 -0.61 5.99 -17.30
C ILE A 178 0.62 6.16 -18.19
N GLU A 179 0.48 6.96 -19.24
CA GLU A 179 1.51 7.25 -20.25
C GLU A 179 2.05 8.70 -20.17
#